data_AF-A0A0F9GH79-F1
#
_entry.id   AF-A0A0F9GH79-F1
#
_cell.length_a   1.000
_cell.length_b   1.000
_cell.length_c   1.000
_cell.angle_alpha   90.00
_cell.angle_beta   90.00
_cell.angle_gamma   90.00
#
_symmetry.space_group_name_H-M   'P 1'
#
loop_
_entity.id
_entity.type
_entity.pdbx_description
1 polymer ?
#
loop_
_entity_poly.entity_id
_entity_poly.type
_entity_poly.pdbx_seq_one_letter_code
_entity_poly.pdbx_strand_id
1 'polypeptide(L)'
;MKQETKDVKTGKPLKTVGQVDVPIYESTDELIASEDEERILTMFNNANRVRIMGNERAKHQLKSVGKNKRFELGYELLTDDELRECVSSIETLKAKINSQELQDRIDAYIAENDDSVPEEATEEETETIE
;
A
#
# COMPACT_ATOMS: atom_id res chain seq x y z
N MET A 1 29.17 3.02 7.84
CA MET A 1 27.81 2.82 7.28
C MET A 1 27.94 2.69 5.76
N LYS A 2 27.65 1.51 5.21
CA LYS A 2 27.64 1.27 3.76
C LYS A 2 26.23 1.46 3.22
N GLN A 3 26.08 1.68 1.92
CA GLN A 3 24.77 1.76 1.25
C GLN A 3 24.74 0.82 0.06
N GLU A 4 23.56 0.24 -0.20
CA GLU A 4 23.28 -0.57 -1.36
C GLU A 4 22.09 0.02 -2.14
N THR A 5 22.31 0.41 -3.39
CA THR A 5 21.24 0.90 -4.27
C THR A 5 20.38 -0.27 -4.76
N LYS A 6 19.06 -0.15 -4.61
CA LYS A 6 18.09 -1.18 -5.02
C LYS A 6 16.99 -0.60 -5.90
N ASP A 7 16.68 -1.33 -6.98
CA ASP A 7 15.54 -1.03 -7.85
C ASP A 7 14.21 -1.30 -7.14
N VAL A 8 13.38 -0.26 -7.02
CA VAL A 8 12.01 -0.38 -6.51
C VAL A 8 11.12 -0.87 -7.63
N LYS A 9 10.59 -2.08 -7.45
CA LYS A 9 9.61 -2.68 -8.36
C LYS A 9 8.21 -2.55 -7.78
N THR A 10 7.24 -2.20 -8.62
CA THR A 10 5.82 -2.22 -8.29
C THR A 10 5.33 -3.63 -7.95
N GLY A 11 4.06 -3.75 -7.53
CA GLY A 11 3.36 -5.03 -7.47
C GLY A 11 3.19 -5.66 -8.85
N LYS A 12 2.07 -6.33 -9.12
CA LYS A 12 1.79 -6.84 -10.47
C LYS A 12 1.17 -5.73 -11.32
N PRO A 13 1.64 -5.48 -12.57
CA PRO A 13 2.86 -6.03 -13.20
C PRO A 13 4.14 -5.41 -12.61
N LEU A 14 5.19 -6.22 -12.50
CA LEU A 14 6.50 -5.81 -11.98
C LEU A 14 7.15 -4.81 -12.94
N LYS A 15 7.15 -3.53 -12.58
CA LYS A 15 7.87 -2.47 -13.30
C LYS A 15 8.78 -1.75 -12.33
N THR A 16 10.01 -1.46 -12.75
CA THR A 16 10.90 -0.60 -11.98
C THR A 16 10.37 0.83 -12.06
N VAL A 17 10.12 1.44 -10.90
CA VAL A 17 9.53 2.78 -10.77
C VAL A 17 10.48 3.78 -10.10
N GLY A 18 11.59 3.30 -9.54
CA GLY A 18 12.61 4.13 -8.92
C GLY A 18 13.77 3.31 -8.37
N GLN A 19 14.69 3.97 -7.71
CA GLN A 19 15.80 3.38 -6.97
C GLN A 19 15.85 3.97 -5.56
N VAL A 20 16.22 3.17 -4.58
CA VAL A 20 16.43 3.61 -3.20
C VAL A 20 17.76 3.13 -2.67
N ASP A 21 18.41 3.98 -1.89
CA ASP A 21 19.63 3.65 -1.19
C ASP A 21 19.29 3.03 0.17
N VAL A 22 19.69 1.78 0.36
CA VAL A 22 19.43 1.03 1.58
C VAL A 22 20.68 1.05 2.45
N PRO A 23 20.62 1.59 3.67
CA PRO A 23 21.76 1.56 4.58
C PRO A 23 22.04 0.16 5.11
N ILE A 24 23.33 -0.19 5.18
CA ILE A 24 23.86 -1.44 5.69
C ILE A 24 24.68 -1.14 6.95
N TYR A 25 24.23 -1.71 8.05
CA TYR A 25 24.84 -1.58 9.37
C TYR A 25 25.89 -2.68 9.55
N GLU A 26 27.01 -2.32 10.17
CA GLU A 26 28.21 -3.17 10.28
C GLU A 26 28.51 -3.62 11.72
N SER A 27 27.87 -3.03 12.74
CA SER A 27 27.92 -3.52 14.13
C SER A 27 26.62 -3.23 14.89
N THR A 28 26.42 -3.95 15.99
CA THR A 28 25.20 -3.96 16.81
C THR A 28 25.38 -3.36 18.20
N ASP A 29 26.28 -2.39 18.38
CA ASP A 29 26.87 -1.95 19.66
C ASP A 29 25.93 -1.62 20.85
N GLU A 30 24.61 -1.67 20.71
CA GLU A 30 23.65 -1.56 21.82
C GLU A 30 22.65 -2.72 21.95
N LEU A 31 22.73 -3.79 21.13
CA LEU A 31 21.66 -4.78 21.05
C LEU A 31 21.85 -6.05 21.87
N ILE A 32 22.99 -6.78 21.89
CA ILE A 32 23.02 -8.05 22.67
C ILE A 32 24.41 -8.44 23.19
N ALA A 33 24.46 -8.85 24.47
CA ALA A 33 25.55 -9.61 25.09
C ALA A 33 25.64 -11.08 24.59
N SER A 34 25.42 -11.35 23.29
CA SER A 34 25.36 -12.71 22.72
C SER A 34 26.24 -12.90 21.48
N GLU A 35 26.84 -14.09 21.35
CA GLU A 35 27.83 -14.51 20.34
C GLU A 35 27.37 -14.54 18.86
N ASP A 36 26.22 -13.94 18.50
CA ASP A 36 25.60 -14.10 17.16
C ASP A 36 25.32 -12.73 16.48
N GLU A 37 26.22 -11.77 16.67
CA GLU A 37 26.16 -10.41 16.10
C GLU A 37 25.95 -10.43 14.57
N GLU A 38 26.67 -11.30 13.85
CA GLU A 38 26.57 -11.40 12.39
C GLU A 38 25.16 -11.80 11.92
N ARG A 39 24.51 -12.71 12.66
CA ARG A 39 23.13 -13.13 12.36
C ARG A 39 22.13 -12.03 12.67
N ILE A 40 22.30 -11.32 13.78
CA ILE A 40 21.45 -10.19 14.18
C ILE A 40 21.55 -9.07 13.14
N LEU A 41 22.77 -8.69 12.74
CA LEU A 41 23.03 -7.72 11.68
C LEU A 41 22.37 -8.12 10.37
N THR A 42 22.51 -9.39 9.98
CA THR A 42 21.90 -9.91 8.76
C THR A 42 20.37 -9.81 8.81
N MET A 43 19.75 -10.21 9.93
CA MET A 43 18.31 -10.10 10.10
C MET A 43 17.83 -8.65 10.11
N PHE A 44 18.54 -7.76 10.81
CA PHE A 44 18.24 -6.34 10.90
C PHE A 44 18.34 -5.64 9.54
N ASN A 45 19.46 -5.80 8.84
CA ASN A 45 19.67 -5.22 7.51
C ASN A 45 18.60 -5.72 6.52
N ASN A 46 18.24 -7.00 6.59
CA ASN A 46 17.16 -7.56 5.76
C ASN A 46 15.80 -6.94 6.09
N ALA A 47 15.44 -6.83 7.37
CA ALA A 47 14.18 -6.24 7.79
C ALA A 47 14.09 -4.75 7.39
N ASN A 48 15.17 -4.00 7.59
CA ASN A 48 15.23 -2.58 7.25
C ASN A 48 15.13 -2.37 5.74
N ARG A 49 15.82 -3.22 4.95
CA ARG A 49 15.66 -3.24 3.48
C ARG A 49 14.21 -3.48 3.07
N VAL A 50 13.55 -4.50 3.62
CA VAL A 50 12.15 -4.80 3.28
C VAL A 50 11.24 -3.62 3.59
N ARG A 51 11.44 -2.97 4.75
CA ARG A 51 10.67 -1.78 5.16
C ARG A 51 10.87 -0.60 4.20
N ILE A 52 12.12 -0.24 3.90
CA ILE A 52 12.44 0.89 3.00
C ILE A 52 11.88 0.64 1.60
N MET A 53 12.14 -0.55 1.04
CA MET A 53 11.61 -0.96 -0.26
C MET A 53 10.08 -0.99 -0.28
N GLY A 54 9.45 -1.41 0.83
CA GLY A 54 8.00 -1.47 0.99
C GLY A 54 7.36 -0.08 1.00
N ASN A 55 7.93 0.85 1.77
CA ASN A 55 7.47 2.24 1.83
C ASN A 55 7.59 2.93 0.47
N GLU A 56 8.71 2.76 -0.23
CA GLU A 56 8.86 3.38 -1.55
C GLU A 56 7.92 2.75 -2.58
N ARG A 57 7.77 1.42 -2.55
CA ARG A 57 6.80 0.73 -3.41
C ARG A 57 5.37 1.22 -3.18
N ALA A 58 4.99 1.50 -1.94
CA ALA A 58 3.63 1.95 -1.60
C ALA A 58 3.27 3.29 -2.27
N LYS A 59 4.25 4.19 -2.48
CA LYS A 59 4.05 5.46 -3.21
C LYS A 59 3.62 5.27 -4.66
N HIS A 60 4.03 4.15 -5.27
CA HIS A 60 3.79 3.84 -6.68
C HIS A 60 2.75 2.74 -6.89
N GLN A 61 2.25 2.14 -5.81
CA GLN A 61 1.12 1.24 -5.90
C GLN A 61 -0.14 2.08 -6.00
N LEU A 62 -0.92 1.84 -7.05
CA LEU A 62 -2.34 2.22 -7.06
C LEU A 62 -2.95 1.68 -5.77
N LYS A 63 -3.53 2.56 -4.95
CA LYS A 63 -4.31 2.17 -3.78
C LYS A 63 -5.49 1.34 -4.28
N SER A 64 -5.32 0.02 -4.32
CA SER A 64 -6.40 -0.87 -4.70
C SER A 64 -7.34 -0.99 -3.52
N VAL A 65 -8.58 -0.57 -3.68
CA VAL A 65 -9.62 -0.88 -2.71
C VAL A 65 -9.82 -2.40 -2.70
N GLY A 66 -9.59 -3.01 -1.53
CA GLY A 66 -9.70 -4.46 -1.35
C GLY A 66 -11.10 -4.96 -1.73
N LYS A 67 -11.19 -6.22 -2.16
CA LYS A 67 -12.46 -6.84 -2.62
C LYS A 67 -13.61 -6.67 -1.61
N ASN A 68 -13.32 -6.77 -0.31
CA ASN A 68 -14.33 -6.63 0.74
C ASN A 68 -14.90 -5.20 0.80
N LYS A 69 -14.03 -4.18 0.82
CA LYS A 69 -14.47 -2.77 0.83
C LYS A 69 -15.23 -2.42 -0.45
N ARG A 70 -14.83 -2.94 -1.61
CA ARG A 70 -15.62 -2.78 -2.86
C ARG A 70 -16.99 -3.44 -2.76
N PHE A 71 -17.10 -4.58 -2.10
CA PHE A 71 -18.37 -5.30 -1.93
C PHE A 71 -19.31 -4.54 -0.97
N GLU A 72 -18.78 -4.00 0.13
CA GLU A 72 -19.51 -3.12 1.06
C GLU A 72 -20.03 -1.88 0.34
N LEU A 73 -19.16 -1.16 -0.38
CA LEU A 73 -19.55 -0.01 -1.21
C LEU A 73 -20.60 -0.40 -2.27
N GLY A 74 -20.48 -1.60 -2.84
CA GLY A 74 -21.47 -2.13 -3.76
C GLY A 74 -22.86 -2.24 -3.13
N TYR A 75 -22.97 -2.64 -1.87
CA TYR A 75 -24.25 -2.65 -1.17
C TYR A 75 -24.77 -1.25 -0.86
N GLU A 76 -23.90 -0.36 -0.40
CA GLU A 76 -24.27 1.01 -0.04
C GLU A 76 -24.74 1.82 -1.25
N LEU A 77 -24.18 1.55 -2.43
CA LEU A 77 -24.50 2.26 -3.66
C LEU A 77 -25.71 1.68 -4.40
N LEU A 78 -26.22 0.49 -4.06
CA LEU A 78 -27.42 -0.03 -4.73
C LEU A 78 -28.62 0.89 -4.50
N THR A 79 -29.41 1.13 -5.54
CA THR A 79 -30.67 1.87 -5.39
C THR A 79 -31.77 0.98 -4.78
N ASP A 80 -32.81 1.59 -4.24
CA ASP A 80 -33.97 0.88 -3.71
C ASP A 80 -34.63 -0.05 -4.74
N ASP A 81 -34.66 0.37 -6.01
CA ASP A 81 -35.22 -0.44 -7.11
C ASP A 81 -34.32 -1.65 -7.43
N GLU A 82 -32.99 -1.45 -7.47
CA GLU A 82 -32.02 -2.53 -7.69
C GLU A 82 -32.04 -3.55 -6.54
N LEU A 83 -32.21 -3.08 -5.30
CA LEU A 83 -32.39 -3.95 -4.14
C LEU A 83 -33.65 -4.79 -4.28
N ARG A 84 -34.79 -4.18 -4.66
CA ARG A 84 -36.08 -4.87 -4.85
C ARG A 84 -36.02 -5.97 -5.91
N GLU A 85 -35.32 -5.72 -7.02
CA GLU A 85 -35.08 -6.74 -8.06
C GLU A 85 -34.25 -7.92 -7.55
N CYS A 86 -33.37 -7.67 -6.58
CA CYS A 86 -32.47 -8.67 -6.00
C CYS A 86 -33.03 -9.38 -4.75
N VAL A 87 -34.15 -8.92 -4.16
CA VAL A 87 -34.71 -9.45 -2.89
C VAL A 87 -34.96 -10.96 -2.94
N SER A 88 -35.35 -11.49 -4.11
CA SER A 88 -35.75 -12.89 -4.26
C SER A 88 -34.58 -13.86 -4.49
N SER A 89 -33.35 -13.36 -4.71
CA SER A 89 -32.22 -14.22 -5.04
C SER A 89 -30.85 -13.60 -4.72
N ILE A 90 -30.11 -14.33 -3.88
CA ILE A 90 -28.70 -14.03 -3.54
C ILE A 90 -27.81 -14.10 -4.78
N GLU A 91 -28.13 -14.95 -5.76
CA GLU A 91 -27.35 -15.04 -7.00
C GLU A 91 -27.52 -13.80 -7.86
N THR A 92 -28.74 -13.27 -7.94
CA THR A 92 -29.05 -12.03 -8.68
C THR A 92 -28.35 -10.83 -8.04
N LEU A 93 -28.36 -10.76 -6.71
CA LEU A 93 -27.63 -9.76 -5.94
C LEU A 93 -26.11 -9.83 -6.20
N LYS A 94 -25.52 -11.02 -6.15
CA LYS A 94 -24.10 -11.21 -6.47
C LYS A 94 -23.78 -10.84 -7.91
N ALA A 95 -24.64 -11.17 -8.86
CA ALA A 95 -24.46 -10.82 -10.26
C ALA A 95 -24.49 -9.30 -10.45
N LYS A 96 -25.41 -8.59 -9.78
CA LYS A 96 -25.51 -7.13 -9.84
C LYS A 96 -24.31 -6.45 -9.17
N ILE A 97 -23.85 -6.91 -8.00
CA ILE A 97 -22.65 -6.38 -7.33
C ILE A 97 -21.39 -6.54 -8.19
N ASN A 98 -21.29 -7.65 -8.93
CA ASN A 98 -20.18 -7.90 -9.84
C ASN A 98 -20.41 -7.35 -11.27
N SER A 99 -21.52 -6.64 -11.52
CA SER A 99 -21.80 -6.05 -12.84
C SER A 99 -20.85 -4.88 -13.10
N GLN A 100 -20.46 -4.70 -14.37
CA GLN A 100 -19.55 -3.60 -14.74
C GLN A 100 -20.14 -2.22 -14.39
N GLU A 101 -21.45 -2.05 -14.60
CA GLU A 101 -22.18 -0.82 -14.28
C GLU A 101 -22.01 -0.42 -12.79
N LEU A 102 -22.20 -1.36 -11.86
CA LEU A 102 -22.06 -1.06 -10.44
C LEU A 102 -20.59 -0.93 -10.02
N GLN A 103 -19.68 -1.66 -10.67
CA GLN A 103 -18.23 -1.48 -10.46
C GLN A 103 -17.75 -0.09 -10.88
N ASP A 104 -18.24 0.44 -12.01
CA ASP A 104 -17.91 1.80 -12.46
C ASP A 104 -18.44 2.86 -11.48
N ARG A 105 -19.64 2.65 -10.91
CA ARG A 105 -20.20 3.52 -9.85
C ARG A 105 -19.38 3.46 -8.56
N ILE A 106 -18.91 2.27 -8.17
CA ILE A 106 -18.00 2.09 -7.02
C ILE A 106 -16.68 2.82 -7.29
N ASP A 107 -16.12 2.70 -8.49
CA ASP A 107 -14.86 3.37 -8.86
C ASP A 107 -15.01 4.90 -8.88
N ALA A 108 -16.13 5.41 -9.40
CA ALA A 108 -16.44 6.84 -9.35
C ALA A 108 -16.61 7.33 -7.89
N TYR A 109 -17.34 6.58 -7.07
CA TYR A 109 -17.51 6.91 -5.65
C TYR A 109 -16.18 6.92 -4.90
N ILE A 110 -15.29 5.96 -5.17
CA ILE A 110 -13.93 5.94 -4.61
C ILE A 110 -13.15 7.16 -5.11
N ALA A 111 -13.18 7.48 -6.40
CA ALA A 111 -12.45 8.63 -6.94
C ALA A 111 -12.93 9.98 -6.36
N GLU A 112 -14.23 10.10 -6.04
CA GLU A 112 -14.84 11.33 -5.52
C GLU A 112 -14.72 11.46 -3.99
N ASN A 113 -14.69 10.36 -3.24
CA ASN A 113 -14.75 10.37 -1.77
C ASN A 113 -13.47 9.87 -1.09
N ASP A 114 -12.47 9.40 -1.85
CA ASP A 114 -11.18 9.02 -1.27
C ASP A 114 -10.34 10.27 -1.03
N ASP A 115 -10.59 10.93 0.10
CA ASP A 115 -9.73 11.91 0.77
C ASP A 115 -8.48 11.22 1.35
N SER A 116 -7.93 10.24 0.64
CA SER A 116 -6.73 9.51 1.04
C SER A 116 -5.48 10.19 0.48
N VAL A 117 -5.40 11.51 0.67
CA VAL A 117 -4.12 12.22 0.70
C VAL A 117 -3.42 11.75 1.97
N PRO A 118 -2.26 11.06 1.94
CA PRO A 118 -1.37 11.21 3.08
C PRO A 118 -0.99 12.69 3.07
N GLU A 119 -1.35 13.45 4.11
CA GLU A 119 -0.71 14.74 4.38
C GLU A 119 0.79 14.55 4.09
N GLU A 120 1.29 15.23 3.05
CA GLU A 120 2.71 15.44 2.92
C GLU A 120 3.14 16.04 4.26
N ALA A 121 3.90 15.26 5.04
CA ALA A 121 4.70 15.82 6.11
C ALA A 121 5.58 16.86 5.42
N THR A 122 5.15 18.11 5.56
CA THR A 122 5.77 19.29 4.99
C THR A 122 7.24 19.26 5.35
N GLU A 123 8.06 19.44 4.34
CA GLU A 123 9.49 19.62 4.45
C GLU A 123 9.74 20.77 5.43
N GLU A 124 10.23 20.46 6.64
CA GLU A 124 10.98 21.46 7.39
C GLU A 124 12.30 21.66 6.64
N GLU A 125 12.29 22.63 5.74
CA GLU A 125 13.50 23.33 5.30
C GLU A 125 14.24 23.81 6.55
N THR A 126 15.26 23.07 6.97
CA THR A 126 16.26 23.63 7.88
C THR A 126 17.19 24.49 7.06
N GLU A 127 16.82 25.76 7.00
CA GLU A 127 17.63 26.86 6.49
C GLU A 127 19.03 26.81 7.12
N THR A 128 20.02 26.85 6.24
CA THR A 128 21.44 26.88 6.55
C THR A 128 21.77 28.22 7.20
N ILE A 129 22.40 28.22 8.37
CA ILE A 129 23.04 29.42 8.91
C ILE A 129 24.56 29.16 8.89
N GLU A 130 25.24 30.05 8.14
CA GLU A 130 26.70 30.16 7.99
C GLU A 130 27.45 30.45 9.29
#